data_AF-A0A382TKX9-F1
#
_entry.id   AF-A0A382TKX9-F1
#
_cell.length_a   1.000
_cell.length_b   1.000
_cell.length_c   1.000
_cell.angle_alpha   90.00
_cell.angle_beta   90.00
_cell.angle_gamma   90.00
#
_symmetry.space_group_name_H-M   'P 1'
#
loop_
_entity.id
_entity.type
_entity.pdbx_description
1 polymer ?
#
loop_
_entity_poly.entity_id
_entity_poly.type
_entity_poly.pdbx_seq_one_letter_code
_entity_poly.pdbx_strand_id
1 'polypeptide(L)' 'MPRDRHIIGKKHTISIEQDNSNTRHHLGRMTRRTKIVSRSEEMIYLSMTLWYALNTPEIFRDFQKIFISIYN' A
#
# COMPACT_ATOMS: atom_id res chain seq x y z
N MET A 1 11.19 34.47 12.17
CA MET A 1 10.22 33.93 11.19
C MET A 1 8.81 34.12 11.76
N PRO A 2 7.81 34.63 11.00
CA PRO A 2 6.47 34.87 11.51
C PRO A 2 5.74 33.56 11.85
N ARG A 3 4.99 33.53 12.96
CA ARG A 3 4.31 32.33 13.49
C ARG A 3 3.16 31.82 12.60
N ASP A 4 2.65 32.67 11.70
CA ASP A 4 1.42 32.43 10.92
C ASP A 4 1.62 31.72 9.58
N ARG A 5 2.83 31.22 9.28
CA ARG A 5 3.10 30.46 8.03
C ARG A 5 3.20 28.94 8.21
N HIS A 6 2.84 28.40 9.37
CA HIS A 6 2.68 26.95 9.57
C HIS A 6 1.22 26.53 9.41
N ILE A 7 0.61 26.79 8.25
CA ILE A 7 -0.59 26.04 7.87
C ILE A 7 -0.10 24.66 7.42
N ILE A 8 -0.08 23.69 8.33
CA ILE A 8 0.16 22.27 8.00
C ILE A 8 -1.09 21.76 7.29
N GLY A 9 -1.21 22.12 6.01
CA GLY A 9 -2.29 21.68 5.14
C GLY A 9 -1.93 20.36 4.45
N LYS A 10 -2.93 19.52 4.18
CA LYS A 10 -2.76 18.28 3.40
C LYS A 10 -2.50 18.50 1.90
N LYS A 11 -2.36 19.75 1.46
CA LYS A 11 -2.25 20.12 0.04
C LYS A 11 -1.16 19.32 -0.70
N HIS A 12 -0.07 18.99 -0.01
CA HIS A 12 1.04 18.20 -0.56
C HIS A 12 0.98 16.70 -0.23
N THR A 13 0.11 16.26 0.68
CA THR A 13 0.01 14.86 1.12
C THR A 13 -1.21 14.13 0.58
N ILE A 14 -2.22 14.83 0.04
CA ILE A 14 -3.47 14.23 -0.47
C ILE A 14 -3.19 13.12 -1.50
N SER A 15 -2.31 13.37 -2.47
CA SER A 15 -2.02 12.40 -3.52
C SER A 15 -1.41 11.11 -2.95
N ILE A 16 -0.47 11.24 -2.01
CA ILE A 16 0.17 10.10 -1.33
C ILE A 16 -0.87 9.34 -0.48
N GLU A 17 -1.71 10.05 0.27
CA GLU A 17 -2.78 9.46 1.08
C GLU A 17 -3.79 8.67 0.22
N GLN A 18 -4.16 9.22 -0.95
CA GLN A 18 -5.06 8.58 -1.90
C GLN A 18 -4.44 7.33 -2.52
N ASP A 19 -3.18 7.42 -2.96
CA ASP A 19 -2.47 6.29 -3.57
C ASP A 19 -2.31 5.13 -2.60
N ASN A 20 -1.83 5.41 -1.37
CA ASN A 20 -1.74 4.42 -0.30
C ASN A 20 -3.09 3.74 0.00
N SER A 21 -4.19 4.50 -0.05
CA SER A 21 -5.52 3.94 0.14
C SER A 21 -5.99 3.09 -1.05
N ASN A 22 -5.62 3.45 -2.27
CA ASN A 22 -5.92 2.67 -3.48
C ASN A 22 -5.15 1.34 -3.47
N THR A 23 -3.87 1.36 -3.09
CA THR A 23 -3.05 0.15 -2.92
C THR A 23 -3.71 -0.85 -1.97
N ARG A 24 -4.11 -0.41 -0.77
CA ARG A 24 -4.81 -1.28 0.20
C ARG A 24 -6.12 -1.81 -0.34
N HIS A 25 -6.89 -0.95 -1.00
CA HIS A 25 -8.16 -1.36 -1.58
C HIS A 25 -7.96 -2.40 -2.69
N HIS A 26 -6.94 -2.22 -3.54
CA HIS A 26 -6.59 -3.19 -4.58
C HIS A 26 -6.26 -4.56 -3.97
N LEU A 27 -5.38 -4.58 -2.97
CA LEU A 27 -4.95 -5.82 -2.31
C LEU A 27 -6.10 -6.60 -1.65
N GLY A 28 -7.06 -5.89 -1.02
CA GLY A 28 -8.20 -6.53 -0.36
C GLY A 28 -9.50 -6.54 -1.16
N ARG A 29 -9.46 -6.23 -2.47
CA ARG A 29 -10.66 -6.05 -3.31
C ARG A 29 -11.54 -7.29 -3.38
N MET A 30 -10.94 -8.47 -3.30
CA MET A 30 -11.68 -9.74 -3.35
C MET A 30 -12.41 -10.05 -2.03
N THR A 31 -12.07 -9.37 -0.92
CA THR A 31 -12.68 -9.60 0.39
C THR A 31 -13.64 -8.47 0.80
N ARG A 32 -13.44 -7.24 0.31
CA ARG A 32 -14.23 -6.07 0.70
C ARG A 32 -14.72 -5.31 -0.53
N ARG A 33 -16.01 -4.98 -0.54
CA ARG A 33 -16.63 -4.12 -1.57
C ARG A 33 -16.38 -2.62 -1.34
N THR A 34 -16.01 -2.22 -0.12
CA THR A 34 -15.76 -0.82 0.25
C THR A 34 -14.27 -0.49 0.26
N LYS A 35 -13.95 0.81 0.20
CA LYS A 35 -12.57 1.29 0.24
C LYS A 35 -11.91 0.90 1.56
N ILE A 36 -10.75 0.25 1.46
CA ILE A 36 -10.01 -0.24 2.63
C ILE A 36 -9.09 0.87 3.13
N VAL A 37 -9.29 1.24 4.39
CA VAL A 37 -8.47 2.21 5.13
C VAL A 37 -7.99 1.56 6.42
N SER A 38 -6.80 1.94 6.89
CA SER A 38 -6.23 1.48 8.15
C SER A 38 -5.53 2.65 8.85
N ARG A 39 -5.59 2.65 10.19
CA ARG A 39 -4.80 3.54 11.06
C ARG A 39 -3.61 2.83 11.72
N SER A 40 -3.52 1.51 11.58
CA SER A 40 -2.36 0.75 12.07
C SER A 40 -1.18 0.99 11.14
N GLU A 41 -0.07 1.48 11.70
CA GLU A 41 1.18 1.72 10.99
C GLU A 41 1.73 0.43 10.39
N GLU A 42 1.72 -0.66 11.17
CA GLU A 42 2.13 -1.98 10.71
C GLU A 42 1.33 -2.42 9.47
N MET A 43 0.01 -2.29 9.50
CA MET A 43 -0.84 -2.67 8.36
C MET A 43 -0.57 -1.80 7.12
N ILE A 44 -0.29 -0.51 7.33
CA ILE A 44 0.09 0.39 6.23
C ILE A 44 1.41 -0.11 5.62
N TYR A 45 2.43 -0.33 6.45
CA TYR A 45 3.74 -0.78 6.01
C TYR A 45 3.68 -2.13 5.28
N LEU A 46 3.01 -3.13 5.86
CA LEU A 46 2.86 -4.45 5.25
C LEU A 46 2.13 -4.37 3.91
N SER A 47 1.06 -3.58 3.83
CA SER A 47 0.31 -3.42 2.57
C SER A 47 1.13 -2.76 1.46
N MET A 48 1.95 -1.75 1.79
CA MET A 48 2.84 -1.11 0.83
C MET A 48 3.97 -2.06 0.41
N THR A 49 4.53 -2.80 1.35
CA THR A 49 5.59 -3.79 1.09
C THR A 49 5.09 -4.92 0.19
N LEU A 50 3.90 -5.45 0.47
CA LEU A 50 3.27 -6.47 -0.38
C LEU A 50 3.01 -5.95 -1.79
N TRP A 51 2.50 -4.72 -1.91
CA TRP A 51 2.28 -4.10 -3.21
C TRP A 51 3.59 -3.95 -4.00
N TYR A 52 4.65 -3.47 -3.37
CA TYR A 52 5.97 -3.36 -4.00
C TYR A 52 6.49 -4.73 -4.46
N ALA A 53 6.40 -5.76 -3.62
CA ALA A 53 6.84 -7.12 -3.97
C ALA A 53 6.07 -7.70 -5.16
N LEU A 54 4.75 -7.46 -5.23
CA LEU A 54 3.92 -7.92 -6.34
C LEU A 54 4.18 -7.16 -7.66
N ASN A 55 4.63 -5.91 -7.59
CA ASN A 55 4.90 -5.07 -8.77
C ASN A 55 6.39 -5.06 -9.16
N THR A 56 7.25 -5.74 -8.42
CA THR A 56 8.67 -5.90 -8.75
C THR A 56 8.85 -7.29 -9.38
N PRO A 57 9.06 -7.39 -10.71
CA PRO A 57 9.03 -8.66 -11.43
C PRO A 57 9.97 -9.73 -10.88
N GLU A 58 11.15 -9.32 -10.43
CA GLU A 58 12.18 -10.20 -9.87
C GLU A 58 11.70 -10.85 -8.57
N ILE A 59 11.20 -10.03 -7.64
CA ILE A 59 10.68 -10.47 -6.34
C ILE A 59 9.45 -11.37 -6.54
N PHE A 60 8.52 -10.93 -7.40
CA PHE A 60 7.33 -11.71 -7.69
C PHE A 60 7.67 -13.09 -8.23
N ARG A 61 8.64 -13.18 -9.16
CA ARG A 61 9.05 -14.43 -9.78
C ARG A 61 9.64 -15.42 -8.76
N ASP A 62 10.36 -14.92 -7.75
CA ASP A 62 10.92 -15.78 -6.71
C ASP A 62 9.83 -16.39 -5.81
N PHE A 63 8.84 -15.59 -5.39
CA PHE A 63 7.67 -16.12 -4.68
C PHE A 63 6.81 -17.04 -5.55
N GLN A 64 6.66 -16.74 -6.83
CA GLN A 64 5.92 -17.58 -7.77
C GLN A 64 6.53 -18.99 -7.88
N LYS A 65 7.86 -19.10 -7.92
CA LYS A 65 8.55 -20.41 -7.94
C LYS A 65 8.22 -21.24 -6.69
N ILE A 66 8.27 -20.63 -5.51
CA ILE A 66 7.94 -21.27 -4.23
C ILE A 66 6.48 -21.74 -4.23
N PHE A 67 5.57 -20.91 -4.73
CA PHE A 67 4.16 -21.27 -4.81
C PHE A 67 3.92 -22.44 -5.76
N ILE A 68 4.54 -22.42 -6.95
CA ILE A 68 4.43 -23.50 -7.93
C ILE A 68 5.01 -24.82 -7.38
N SER A 69 6.08 -24.77 -6.59
CA SER A 69 6.67 -25.99 -6.00
C SER A 69 5.77 -26.70 -4.99
N ILE A 70 4.64 -26.11 -4.57
CA ILE A 70 3.64 -26.81 -3.75
C ILE A 70 2.89 -27.87 -4.58
N TYR A 71 2.80 -27.69 -5.90
CA TYR A 71 2.04 -28.53 -6.80
C TYR A 71 2.89 -29.51 -7.63
N ASN A 72 4.22 -29.43 -7.50
CA ASN A 72 5.18 -30.34 -8.13
C ASN A 72 5.71 -31.33 -7.09
#